data_AF-A0A453H1E6-F1
#
_entry.id   AF-A0A453H1E6-F1
#
_cell.length_a   1.000
_cell.length_b   1.000
_cell.length_c   1.000
_cell.angle_alpha   90.00
_cell.angle_beta   90.00
_cell.angle_gamma   90.00
#
_symmetry.space_group_name_H-M   'P 1'
#
loop_
_entity.id
_entity.type
_entity.pdbx_description
1 polymer ?
#
loop_
_entity_poly.entity_id
_entity_poly.type
_entity_poly.pdbx_seq_one_letter_code
_entity_poly.pdbx_strand_id
1 'polypeptide(L)' 'RCDRILWYGRGLNQLCYVRGESRFSDHRPVYSIFTAEVKLPSQAQFGSFTRSSSLMGVDELPYPTYPRSYTDINFY' A
#
# COMPACT_ATOMS: atom_id res chain seq x y z
N ARG A 1 15.74 -18.79 9.48
CA ARG A 1 15.29 -17.46 9.02
C ARG A 1 13.78 -17.39 9.22
N CYS A 2 13.28 -16.39 9.96
CA CYS A 2 11.97 -16.47 10.63
C CYS A 2 10.93 -15.52 10.02
N ASP A 3 11.33 -14.29 9.68
CA ASP A 3 10.41 -13.25 9.21
C ASP A 3 10.19 -13.37 7.69
N ARG A 4 8.93 -13.55 7.28
CA ARG A 4 8.53 -13.78 5.89
C ARG A 4 7.26 -13.02 5.55
N ILE A 5 7.23 -12.44 4.35
CA ILE A 5 6.04 -11.82 3.77
C ILE A 5 5.62 -12.69 2.59
N LEU A 6 4.39 -13.21 2.63
CA LEU A 6 3.82 -14.08 1.60
C LEU A 6 2.57 -13.42 1.04
N TRP A 7 2.31 -13.60 -0.26
CA TRP A 7 1.08 -13.14 -0.91
C TRP A 7 0.68 -14.15 -1.99
N TYR A 8 -0.60 -14.17 -2.30
CA TYR A 8 -1.17 -15.01 -3.36
C TYR A 8 -2.40 -14.32 -3.94
N GLY A 9 -2.61 -14.45 -5.26
CA GLY A 9 -3.72 -13.83 -5.97
C GLY A 9 -3.25 -12.97 -7.14
N ARG A 10 -4.21 -12.54 -7.97
CA ARG A 10 -3.96 -11.63 -9.11
C ARG A 10 -4.05 -10.18 -8.64
N GLY A 11 -3.45 -9.28 -9.41
CA GLY A 11 -3.48 -7.84 -9.13
C GLY A 11 -2.53 -7.39 -8.03
N LEU A 12 -1.68 -8.25 -7.48
CA LEU A 12 -0.55 -7.86 -6.62
C LEU A 12 0.76 -8.15 -7.34
N ASN A 13 1.56 -7.10 -7.58
CA ASN A 13 2.90 -7.23 -8.12
C ASN A 13 3.92 -6.72 -7.10
N GLN A 14 4.89 -7.57 -6.76
CA GLN A 14 5.94 -7.26 -5.80
C GLN A 14 7.02 -6.39 -6.44
N LEU A 15 7.21 -5.17 -5.91
CA LEU A 15 8.25 -4.25 -6.34
C LEU A 15 9.58 -4.48 -5.63
N CYS A 16 9.56 -4.86 -4.34
CA CYS A 16 10.79 -5.18 -3.61
C CYS A 16 10.53 -6.17 -2.47
N TYR A 17 11.59 -6.85 -2.01
CA TYR A 17 11.63 -7.63 -0.78
C TYR A 17 12.97 -7.40 -0.11
N VAL A 18 12.97 -6.66 1.00
CA VAL A 18 14.21 -6.19 1.64
C VAL A 18 14.24 -6.60 3.11
N ARG A 19 15.44 -6.95 3.56
CA ARG A 19 15.77 -7.12 4.97
C ARG A 19 16.48 -5.85 5.42
N GLY A 20 15.87 -5.07 6.32
CA GLY A 20 16.47 -3.86 6.86
C GLY A 20 17.62 -4.17 7.83
N GLU A 21 18.40 -3.16 8.15
CA GLU A 21 19.64 -3.33 8.95
C GLU A 21 19.45 -3.00 10.43
N SER A 22 18.28 -2.48 10.82
CA SER A 22 17.98 -2.09 12.20
C SER A 22 18.24 -3.23 13.18
N ARG A 23 18.88 -2.89 14.31
CA ARG A 23 19.37 -3.84 15.32
C ARG A 23 18.72 -3.65 16.69
N PHE A 24 17.52 -3.06 16.74
CA PHE A 24 16.77 -2.91 17.99
C PHE A 24 16.39 -4.25 18.64
N SER A 25 16.38 -5.34 17.86
CA SER A 25 16.27 -6.71 18.34
C SER A 25 17.29 -7.64 17.66
N ASP A 26 17.32 -8.89 18.10
CA ASP A 26 18.04 -10.00 17.48
C ASP A 26 17.48 -10.38 16.09
N HIS A 27 16.22 -10.06 15.84
CA HIS A 27 15.62 -10.10 14.52
C HIS A 27 16.01 -8.86 13.69
N ARG A 28 15.95 -8.98 12.36
CA ARG A 28 16.08 -7.84 11.45
C ARG A 28 14.73 -7.61 10.79
N PRO A 29 14.28 -6.34 10.65
CA PRO A 29 13.02 -6.06 9.99
C PRO A 29 13.05 -6.58 8.53
N VAL A 30 11.90 -7.05 8.06
CA VAL A 30 11.69 -7.45 6.66
C VAL A 30 10.48 -6.69 6.15
N TYR A 31 10.60 -6.08 4.97
CA TYR A 31 9.53 -5.35 4.32
C TYR A 31 9.49 -5.65 2.82
N SER A 32 8.34 -5.42 2.21
CA SER A 32 8.09 -5.67 0.80
C SER A 32 7.10 -4.63 0.29
N ILE A 33 7.33 -4.11 -0.90
CA ILE A 33 6.46 -3.11 -1.53
C ILE A 33 5.70 -3.79 -2.66
N PHE A 34 4.43 -3.45 -2.82
CA PHE A 34 3.57 -4.00 -3.86
C PHE A 34 2.80 -2.91 -4.59
N THR A 35 2.56 -3.09 -5.89
CA THR A 35 1.45 -2.43 -6.58
C THR A 35 0.22 -3.31 -6.50
N ALA A 36 -0.94 -2.71 -6.22
CA ALA A 36 -2.22 -3.39 -6.13
C ALA A 36 -3.21 -2.85 -7.16
N GLU A 37 -3.78 -3.75 -7.97
CA GLU A 37 -4.91 -3.44 -8.85
C GLU A 37 -6.19 -3.29 -8.01
N VAL A 38 -6.88 -2.16 -8.16
CA VAL A 38 -8.14 -1.89 -7.46
C VAL A 38 -9.23 -1.63 -8.51
N LYS A 39 -10.36 -2.32 -8.38
CA LYS A 39 -11.57 -2.02 -9.16
C LYS A 39 -12.35 -0.94 -8.43
N LEU A 40 -12.54 0.21 -9.05
CA LEU A 40 -13.46 1.21 -8.54
C LEU A 40 -14.90 0.73 -8.80
N PRO A 41 -15.78 0.72 -7.78
CA PRO A 41 -17.19 0.46 -8.01
C PRO A 41 -17.78 1.62 -8.82
N SER A 42 -18.80 1.34 -9.63
CA SER A 42 -19.47 2.39 -10.41
C SER A 42 -19.98 3.52 -9.51
N GLN A 43 -20.07 4.75 -10.02
CA GLN A 43 -20.45 5.97 -9.27
C GLN A 43 -21.70 5.78 -8.38
N ALA A 44 -22.67 4.98 -8.82
CA ALA A 44 -23.87 4.64 -8.06
C ALA A 44 -23.60 3.77 -6.80
N GLN A 45 -22.63 2.85 -6.88
CA GLN A 45 -22.20 2.00 -5.76
C GLN A 45 -21.22 2.73 -4.83
N PHE A 46 -20.35 3.57 -5.39
CA PHE A 46 -19.46 4.43 -4.62
C PHE A 46 -20.26 5.44 -3.77
N GLY A 47 -21.34 6.01 -4.32
CA GLY A 47 -22.29 6.85 -3.59
C GLY A 47 -22.95 6.14 -2.40
N SER A 48 -23.12 4.82 -2.43
CA SER A 48 -23.63 4.06 -1.28
C SER A 48 -22.56 3.82 -0.21
N PHE A 49 -21.31 3.56 -0.61
CA PHE A 49 -20.18 3.35 0.31
C PHE A 49 -19.78 4.65 1.03
N THR A 50 -19.77 5.78 0.33
CA THR A 50 -19.49 7.10 0.92
C THR A 50 -20.62 7.62 1.79
N ARG A 51 -21.86 7.14 1.63
CA ARG A 51 -22.95 7.47 2.56
C ARG A 51 -22.81 6.80 3.93
N SER A 52 -22.05 5.71 4.04
CA SER A 52 -21.70 5.08 5.32
C SER A 52 -20.58 5.80 6.05
N SER A 53 -19.74 6.55 5.33
CA SER A 53 -18.66 7.38 5.87
C SER A 53 -18.88 8.83 5.45
N SER A 54 -19.70 9.55 6.22
CA SER A 54 -20.03 10.97 6.09
C SER A 54 -18.98 11.80 5.32
N LEU A 55 -19.37 12.27 4.15
CA LEU A 55 -18.62 13.08 3.19
C LEU A 55 -18.03 14.34 3.83
N MET A 56 -16.70 14.47 3.83
CA MET A 56 -16.07 15.78 3.64
C MET A 56 -15.71 15.91 2.17
N GLY A 57 -16.28 16.93 1.52
CA GLY A 57 -16.08 17.22 0.12
C GLY A 57 -14.60 17.47 -0.20
N VAL A 58 -14.12 16.79 -1.23
CA VAL A 58 -12.93 17.19 -1.97
C VAL A 58 -13.25 17.01 -3.44
N ASP A 59 -13.47 18.14 -4.10
CA ASP A 59 -13.49 18.23 -5.56
C ASP A 59 -12.20 17.60 -6.13
N GLU A 60 -12.36 16.91 -7.26
CA GLU A 60 -11.33 16.33 -8.14
C GLU A 60 -9.90 16.29 -7.58
N LEU A 61 -9.53 15.20 -6.90
CA LEU A 61 -8.12 14.90 -6.73
C LEU A 61 -7.64 14.10 -7.95
N PRO A 62 -6.75 14.66 -8.82
CA PRO A 62 -6.08 13.88 -9.84
C PRO A 62 -5.35 12.74 -9.11
N TYR A 63 -5.42 11.54 -9.68
CA TYR A 63 -4.78 10.30 -9.20
C TYR A 63 -3.60 10.58 -8.27
N PRO A 64 -3.54 10.01 -7.05
CA PRO A 64 -2.44 10.27 -6.14
C PRO A 64 -1.14 10.01 -6.90
N THR A 65 -0.37 11.08 -7.12
CA THR A 65 0.96 10.96 -7.68
C THR A 65 1.77 10.28 -6.60
N TYR A 66 1.77 8.95 -6.60
CA TYR A 66 2.59 8.14 -5.71
C TYR A 66 4.04 8.65 -5.89
N PRO A 67 4.73 9.01 -4.79
CA PRO A 67 6.08 9.57 -4.90
C PRO A 67 6.96 8.62 -5.70
N ARG A 68 7.62 9.17 -6.72
CA ARG A 68 8.36 8.43 -7.75
C ARG A 68 9.66 7.79 -7.22
N SER A 69 9.92 7.89 -5.93
CA SER A 69 11.03 7.25 -5.23
C SER A 69 10.52 6.42 -4.04
N TYR A 70 10.04 5.21 -4.33
CA TYR A 70 9.87 4.16 -3.30
C TYR A 70 11.17 3.81 -2.55
N THR A 71 12.30 4.38 -2.98
CA THR A 71 13.63 4.22 -2.39
C THR A 71 13.85 5.03 -1.11
N ASP A 72 13.01 6.05 -0.82
CA ASP A 72 13.21 6.94 0.33
C ASP A 72 12.38 6.55 1.57
N ILE A 73 11.82 5.34 1.61
CA ILE A 73 11.17 4.82 2.82
C ILE A 73 12.26 4.35 3.79
N ASN A 74 12.84 5.28 4.54
CA ASN A 74 13.72 4.97 5.66
C ASN A 74 12.87 4.43 6.82
N PHE A 75 12.98 3.13 7.09
CA PHE A 75 12.40 2.49 8.29
C PHE A 75 13.30 2.67 9.54
N TYR A 76 14.06 3.76 9.59
CA TYR A 76 15.00 4.07 10.67
C TYR A 76 14.49 5.24 11.50
#